data_AF-A0A8C7NIC5-F1
#
_entry.id   AF-A0A8C7NIC5-F1
#
_cell.length_a   1.000
_cell.length_b   1.000
_cell.length_c   1.000
_cell.angle_alpha   90.00
_cell.angle_beta   90.00
_cell.angle_gamma   90.00
#
_symmetry.space_group_name_H-M   'P 1'
#
loop_
_entity.id
_entity.type
_entity.pdbx_description
1 polymer ?
#
loop_
_entity_poly.entity_id
_entity_poly.type
_entity_poly.pdbx_seq_one_letter_code
_entity_poly.pdbx_strand_id
1 'polypeptide(L)'
;MLLTLRGLPSEQYFLLGFHFVLVFGKDCGPAEYKTNDGQCCPMCNKGLVVRRDCTIESSTSCIPCIRGTFMNEANGLTKCFPCSPCDPGQGLFTQTECKPTSNTVCDVLDGYYCRSYSSNSECSLAVEHTHCSPGQSTKSPGTKTTDTVCEECQHGFYSQHGVNCTAWTDCAAMGRVKTEDGNSRQDVICNKVPPRIHTTLIAPILLFGLTVAALFGFYLARAKRKKELRESSEVPVQETGHQEVTTSNSLEETAENVPGNVVADVPLN
;
A
#
# COMPACT_ATOMS: atom_id res chain seq x y z
N MET A 1 -55.47 1.56 45.60
CA MET A 1 -56.19 0.83 46.65
C MET A 1 -56.34 1.77 47.85
N LEU A 2 -57.53 2.34 48.07
CA LEU A 2 -57.76 3.24 49.21
C LEU A 2 -58.02 2.40 50.47
N LEU A 3 -57.10 2.44 51.44
CA LEU A 3 -57.34 1.87 52.76
C LEU A 3 -58.11 2.88 53.62
N THR A 4 -59.36 2.58 53.91
CA THR A 4 -60.26 3.41 54.69
C THR A 4 -59.95 3.30 56.19
N LEU A 5 -59.13 4.21 56.71
CA LEU A 5 -58.83 4.33 58.14
C LEU A 5 -60.05 4.82 58.95
N ARG A 6 -61.00 3.93 59.21
CA ARG A 6 -62.08 4.10 60.19
C ARG A 6 -61.73 3.38 61.48
N GLY A 7 -61.71 4.10 62.60
CA GLY A 7 -61.70 3.51 63.95
C GLY A 7 -60.33 3.30 64.61
N LEU A 8 -59.53 4.37 64.74
CA LEU A 8 -58.40 4.42 65.70
C LEU A 8 -58.66 5.54 66.73
N PRO A 9 -58.37 5.33 68.03
CA PRO A 9 -58.58 6.32 69.07
C PRO A 9 -57.59 7.50 68.97
N SER A 10 -57.99 8.67 69.50
CA SER A 10 -57.25 9.94 69.37
C SER A 10 -55.80 9.88 69.87
N GLU A 11 -55.56 9.14 70.97
CA GLU A 11 -54.24 8.95 71.57
C GLU A 11 -53.20 8.38 70.58
N GLN A 12 -53.62 7.50 69.66
CA GLN A 12 -52.71 6.83 68.73
C GLN A 12 -52.22 7.75 67.62
N TYR A 13 -53.02 8.76 67.24
CA TYR A 13 -52.65 9.75 66.22
C TYR A 13 -51.55 10.70 66.71
N PHE A 14 -51.54 11.03 68.01
CA PHE A 14 -50.47 11.87 68.60
C PHE A 14 -49.09 11.20 68.52
N LEU A 15 -49.00 9.89 68.77
CA LEU A 15 -47.75 9.15 68.64
C LEU A 15 -47.26 9.07 67.19
N LEU A 16 -48.16 8.82 66.22
CA LEU A 16 -47.81 8.84 64.80
C LEU A 16 -47.35 10.24 64.33
N GLY A 17 -47.98 11.31 64.83
CA GLY A 17 -47.56 12.69 64.59
C GLY A 17 -46.18 13.00 65.17
N PHE A 18 -45.94 12.67 66.44
CA PHE A 18 -44.62 12.86 67.08
C PHE A 18 -43.51 12.09 66.37
N HIS A 19 -43.80 10.86 65.92
CA HIS A 19 -42.82 10.06 65.19
C HIS A 19 -42.53 10.58 63.77
N PHE A 20 -43.43 11.36 63.17
CA PHE A 20 -43.21 12.09 61.91
C PHE A 20 -42.37 13.36 62.11
N VAL A 21 -42.62 14.12 63.18
CA VAL A 21 -41.90 15.37 63.50
C VAL A 21 -40.41 15.11 63.81
N LEU A 22 -40.05 13.89 64.25
CA LEU A 22 -38.65 13.50 64.50
C LEU A 22 -37.86 13.07 63.24
N VAL A 23 -38.44 13.17 62.03
CA VAL A 23 -37.80 12.79 60.76
C VAL A 23 -37.40 14.02 59.90
N PHE A 24 -37.34 15.22 60.49
CA PHE A 24 -36.69 16.37 59.84
C PHE A 24 -35.16 16.24 59.87
N GLY A 25 -34.62 15.56 58.85
CA GLY A 25 -33.24 15.68 58.34
C GLY A 25 -32.08 15.55 59.33
N LYS A 26 -31.44 14.38 59.41
CA LYS A 26 -30.06 14.26 59.94
C LYS A 26 -28.98 14.60 58.90
N ASP A 27 -29.39 14.76 57.65
CA ASP A 27 -28.53 14.88 56.48
C ASP A 27 -28.74 16.24 55.81
N CYS A 28 -27.67 16.80 55.26
CA CYS A 28 -27.66 18.15 54.72
C CYS A 28 -28.39 18.26 53.37
N GLY A 29 -28.77 19.48 52.99
CA GLY A 29 -29.39 19.73 51.68
C GLY A 29 -28.47 19.40 50.49
N PRO A 30 -29.01 19.22 49.28
CA PRO A 30 -28.23 18.81 48.10
C PRO A 30 -27.20 19.85 47.61
N ALA A 31 -27.23 21.08 48.16
CA ALA A 31 -26.25 22.14 47.92
C ALA A 31 -25.35 22.40 49.15
N GLU A 32 -25.35 21.50 50.12
CA GLU A 32 -24.64 21.63 51.40
C GLU A 32 -23.76 20.40 51.67
N TYR A 33 -22.66 20.60 52.39
CA TYR A 33 -21.81 19.54 52.91
C TYR A 33 -21.85 19.56 54.44
N LYS A 34 -21.50 18.41 55.05
CA LYS A 34 -21.44 18.23 56.49
C LYS A 34 -20.02 18.44 56.99
N THR A 35 -19.85 19.34 57.97
CA THR A 35 -18.59 19.56 58.68
C THR A 35 -18.31 18.43 59.68
N ASN A 36 -17.08 18.37 60.22
CA ASN A 36 -16.72 17.40 61.26
C ASN A 36 -17.58 17.53 62.52
N ASP A 37 -17.97 18.76 62.87
CA ASP A 37 -18.84 19.08 64.01
C ASP A 37 -20.34 18.81 63.73
N GLY A 38 -20.65 18.29 62.54
CA GLY A 38 -22.00 17.89 62.13
C GLY A 38 -22.87 19.02 61.58
N GLN A 39 -22.41 20.27 61.61
CA GLN A 39 -23.10 21.40 60.99
C GLN A 39 -23.11 21.27 59.46
N CYS A 40 -24.26 21.57 58.85
CA CYS A 40 -24.39 21.70 57.40
C CYS A 40 -23.94 23.10 56.94
N CYS A 41 -23.11 23.14 55.90
CA CYS A 41 -22.55 24.36 55.31
C CYS A 41 -22.78 24.39 53.79
N PRO A 42 -23.05 25.56 53.18
CA PRO A 42 -23.25 25.66 51.73
C PRO A 42 -21.96 25.33 50.98
N MET A 43 -22.08 24.58 49.88
CA MET A 43 -20.92 24.14 49.08
C MET A 43 -20.21 25.29 48.35
N CYS A 44 -18.93 25.08 48.07
CA CYS A 44 -18.17 25.90 47.14
C CYS A 44 -18.53 25.55 45.69
N ASN A 45 -18.64 26.57 44.83
CA ASN A 45 -18.96 26.40 43.41
C ASN A 45 -17.83 25.73 42.62
N LYS A 46 -18.17 25.22 41.43
CA LYS A 46 -17.24 24.68 40.41
C LYS A 46 -16.00 25.56 40.25
N GLY A 47 -14.82 24.95 40.33
CA GLY A 47 -13.51 25.61 40.31
C GLY A 47 -13.04 26.25 41.62
N LEU A 48 -13.82 26.12 42.70
CA LEU A 48 -13.47 26.56 44.04
C LEU A 48 -13.50 25.40 45.04
N VAL A 49 -12.75 25.54 46.14
CA VAL A 49 -12.69 24.60 47.27
C VAL A 49 -12.73 25.33 48.61
N VAL A 50 -13.09 24.63 49.68
CA VAL A 50 -13.23 25.16 51.05
C VAL A 50 -11.86 25.56 51.62
N ARG A 51 -11.70 26.84 51.98
CA ARG A 51 -10.58 27.35 52.78
C ARG A 51 -10.91 27.35 54.28
N ARG A 52 -12.16 27.67 54.63
CA ARG A 52 -12.72 27.61 55.98
C ARG A 52 -14.20 27.27 55.87
N ASP A 53 -14.66 26.42 56.77
CA ASP A 53 -16.08 26.09 56.91
C ASP A 53 -16.93 27.31 57.27
N CYS A 54 -18.26 27.15 57.17
CA CYS A 54 -19.21 28.16 57.62
C CYS A 54 -19.26 28.24 59.16
N THR A 55 -19.82 29.33 59.68
CA THR A 55 -20.18 29.49 61.09
C THR A 55 -21.66 29.87 61.19
N ILE A 56 -22.20 30.01 62.40
CA ILE A 56 -23.58 30.50 62.62
C ILE A 56 -23.81 31.88 61.97
N GLU A 57 -22.76 32.70 61.84
CA GLU A 57 -22.83 34.09 61.37
C GLU A 57 -22.20 34.31 59.98
N SER A 58 -21.54 33.30 59.39
CA SER A 58 -20.80 33.48 58.13
C SER A 58 -20.85 32.25 57.23
N SER A 59 -21.03 32.49 55.92
CA SER A 59 -21.04 31.43 54.91
C SER A 59 -19.63 30.85 54.65
N THR A 60 -19.59 29.65 54.05
CA THR A 60 -18.36 28.93 53.69
C THR A 60 -17.38 29.82 52.93
N SER A 61 -16.12 29.85 53.36
CA SER A 61 -15.08 30.63 52.70
C SER A 61 -14.35 29.78 51.66
N CYS A 62 -14.59 30.06 50.38
CA CYS A 62 -13.99 29.34 49.27
C CYS A 62 -12.72 30.02 48.70
N ILE A 63 -11.87 29.25 48.03
CA ILE A 63 -10.70 29.70 47.24
C ILE A 63 -10.64 28.98 45.89
N PRO A 64 -10.06 29.59 44.83
CA PRO A 64 -9.96 28.97 43.52
C PRO A 64 -8.90 27.85 43.46
N CYS A 65 -9.11 26.88 42.57
CA CYS A 65 -8.09 25.89 42.22
C CYS A 65 -6.85 26.54 41.60
N ILE A 66 -5.66 26.01 41.94
CA ILE A 66 -4.38 26.44 41.38
C ILE A 66 -4.13 25.79 40.01
N ARG A 67 -3.21 26.33 39.22
CA ARG A 67 -2.76 25.70 37.96
C ARG A 67 -2.31 24.25 38.21
N GLY A 68 -2.68 23.34 37.31
CA GLY A 68 -2.47 21.90 37.48
C GLY A 68 -3.50 21.20 38.36
N THR A 69 -4.54 21.92 38.83
CA THR A 69 -5.68 21.33 39.56
C THR A 69 -7.03 21.86 39.06
N PHE A 70 -8.07 21.05 39.22
CA PHE A 70 -9.45 21.40 38.85
C PHE A 70 -10.48 20.92 39.89
N MET A 71 -11.68 21.48 39.83
CA MET A 71 -12.85 21.02 40.57
C MET A 71 -14.08 21.18 39.68
N ASN A 72 -14.63 20.06 39.19
CA ASN A 72 -15.70 20.10 38.20
C ASN A 72 -17.10 20.28 38.78
N GLU A 73 -17.35 20.01 40.06
CA GLU A 73 -18.69 20.16 40.65
C GLU A 73 -18.72 21.13 41.84
N ALA A 74 -19.93 21.47 42.30
CA ALA A 74 -20.11 22.06 43.63
C ALA A 74 -19.68 21.04 44.70
N ASN A 75 -18.99 21.49 45.74
CA ASN A 75 -18.30 20.59 46.67
C ASN A 75 -18.08 21.19 48.07
N GLY A 76 -17.84 20.29 49.04
CA GLY A 76 -17.34 20.61 50.39
C GLY A 76 -15.87 20.21 50.60
N LEU A 77 -15.08 20.08 49.54
CA LEU A 77 -13.70 19.58 49.62
C LEU A 77 -12.73 20.73 49.88
N THR A 78 -11.63 20.45 50.59
CA THR A 78 -10.55 21.42 50.88
C THR A 78 -9.41 21.40 49.88
N LYS A 79 -9.46 20.51 48.88
CA LYS A 79 -8.41 20.31 47.85
C LYS A 79 -9.06 20.04 46.49
N CYS A 80 -8.49 20.64 45.45
CA CYS A 80 -8.85 20.37 44.07
C CYS A 80 -8.22 19.06 43.58
N PHE A 81 -8.81 18.42 42.58
CA PHE A 81 -8.25 17.23 41.95
C PHE A 81 -7.05 17.63 41.06
N PRO A 82 -5.97 16.81 40.99
CA PRO A 82 -4.89 17.04 40.03
C PRO A 82 -5.41 16.83 38.61
N CYS A 83 -4.94 17.63 37.66
CA CYS A 83 -5.23 17.42 36.24
C CYS A 83 -4.56 16.14 35.72
N SER A 84 -5.26 15.36 34.90
CA SER A 84 -4.67 14.22 34.18
C SER A 84 -3.62 14.73 33.16
N PRO A 85 -2.42 14.15 33.09
CA PRO A 85 -1.54 14.34 31.94
C PRO A 85 -2.05 13.54 30.74
N CYS A 86 -1.79 14.02 29.53
CA CYS A 86 -1.90 13.22 28.31
C CYS A 86 -0.48 12.86 27.90
N ASP A 87 -0.14 11.57 27.93
CA ASP A 87 1.23 11.09 27.68
C ASP A 87 1.41 10.68 26.20
N PRO A 88 2.30 11.32 25.43
CA PRO A 88 2.65 10.89 24.08
C PRO A 88 3.21 9.46 24.04
N GLY A 89 3.87 9.01 25.12
CA GLY A 89 4.31 7.62 25.28
C GLY A 89 3.17 6.60 25.40
N GLN A 90 1.94 7.07 25.63
CA GLN A 90 0.70 6.28 25.63
C GLN A 90 -0.15 6.55 24.37
N GLY A 91 0.41 7.18 23.33
CA GLY A 91 -0.29 7.51 22.10
C GLY A 91 -1.30 8.67 22.23
N LEU A 92 -1.21 9.49 23.29
CA LEU A 92 -2.18 10.52 23.61
C LEU A 92 -1.59 11.93 23.53
N PHE A 93 -2.42 12.91 23.17
CA PHE A 93 -2.09 14.34 23.24
C PHE A 93 -3.19 15.14 23.96
N THR A 94 -2.84 16.34 24.43
CA THR A 94 -3.79 17.27 25.05
C THR A 94 -4.63 17.96 24.00
N GLN A 95 -5.91 17.57 23.88
CA GLN A 95 -6.89 18.21 23.01
C GLN A 95 -7.49 19.47 23.67
N THR A 96 -7.76 19.39 24.98
CA THR A 96 -8.20 20.55 25.78
C THR A 96 -7.35 20.68 27.03
N GLU A 97 -6.73 21.84 27.22
CA GLU A 97 -5.98 22.17 28.43
C GLU A 97 -6.87 22.16 29.69
N CYS A 98 -6.29 21.69 30.80
CA CYS A 98 -6.95 21.73 32.10
C CYS A 98 -7.25 23.17 32.56
N LYS A 99 -8.41 23.36 33.19
CA LYS A 99 -8.90 24.64 33.72
C LYS A 99 -9.29 24.44 35.19
N PRO A 100 -9.36 25.50 36.02
CA PRO A 100 -9.85 25.36 37.40
C PRO A 100 -11.20 24.62 37.49
N THR A 101 -12.04 24.71 36.46
CA THR A 101 -13.38 24.10 36.39
C THR A 101 -13.48 22.78 35.62
N SER A 102 -12.40 22.27 35.00
CA SER A 102 -12.45 21.05 34.18
C SER A 102 -11.08 20.39 34.03
N ASN A 103 -11.04 19.05 34.01
CA ASN A 103 -9.82 18.29 33.73
C ASN A 103 -9.23 18.61 32.34
N THR A 104 -7.99 18.18 32.11
CA THR A 104 -7.45 17.98 30.77
C THR A 104 -8.33 17.00 30.00
N VAL A 105 -8.54 17.22 28.69
CA VAL A 105 -9.12 16.21 27.79
C VAL A 105 -8.03 15.71 26.86
N CYS A 106 -7.83 14.38 26.85
CA CYS A 106 -6.87 13.71 26.01
C CYS A 106 -7.53 13.13 24.75
N ASP A 107 -6.80 13.11 23.65
CA ASP A 107 -7.22 12.56 22.36
C ASP A 107 -6.06 11.72 21.77
N VAL A 108 -6.38 10.82 20.85
CA VAL A 108 -5.46 9.86 20.23
C VAL A 108 -4.62 10.56 19.17
N LEU A 109 -3.30 10.35 19.21
CA LEU A 109 -2.35 10.87 18.22
C LEU A 109 -2.65 10.36 16.80
N ASP A 110 -2.28 11.14 15.79
CA ASP A 110 -2.40 10.71 14.40
C ASP A 110 -1.46 9.53 14.12
N GLY A 111 -1.97 8.51 13.42
CA GLY A 111 -1.28 7.22 13.24
C GLY A 111 -1.46 6.24 14.41
N TYR A 112 -2.31 6.56 15.41
CA TYR A 112 -2.61 5.70 16.54
C TYR A 112 -4.11 5.34 16.62
N TYR A 113 -4.44 4.21 17.25
CA TYR A 113 -5.81 3.83 17.64
C TYR A 113 -5.90 3.55 19.15
N CYS A 114 -7.07 3.79 19.74
CA CYS A 114 -7.31 3.50 21.14
C CYS A 114 -7.41 1.98 21.40
N ARG A 115 -6.50 1.44 22.23
CA ARG A 115 -6.48 0.03 22.64
C ARG A 115 -7.10 -0.20 24.03
N SER A 116 -7.21 0.83 24.87
CA SER A 116 -7.86 0.73 26.18
C SER A 116 -8.50 2.05 26.60
N TYR A 117 -9.62 1.96 27.31
CA TYR A 117 -10.43 3.08 27.76
C TYR A 117 -10.46 3.16 29.30
N SER A 118 -10.72 4.35 29.84
CA SER A 118 -10.97 4.59 31.27
C SER A 118 -12.41 4.19 31.65
N SER A 119 -12.74 4.27 32.94
CA SER A 119 -14.13 4.12 33.43
C SER A 119 -15.11 5.11 32.81
N ASN A 120 -14.63 6.22 32.24
CA ASN A 120 -15.42 7.30 31.69
C ASN A 120 -15.53 7.22 30.16
N SER A 121 -15.09 6.12 29.54
CA SER A 121 -14.97 5.93 28.08
C SER A 121 -13.97 6.88 27.38
N GLU A 122 -13.11 7.56 28.14
CA GLU A 122 -11.97 8.32 27.61
C GLU A 122 -10.84 7.34 27.23
N CYS A 123 -10.04 7.63 26.20
CA CYS A 123 -8.93 6.74 25.86
C CYS A 123 -7.82 6.82 26.93
N SER A 124 -7.39 5.67 27.47
CA SER A 124 -6.34 5.56 28.49
C SER A 124 -5.05 4.95 27.97
N LEU A 125 -5.09 4.24 26.84
CA LEU A 125 -3.91 3.82 26.09
C LEU A 125 -4.25 3.72 24.61
N ALA A 126 -3.54 4.48 23.80
CA ALA A 126 -3.51 4.35 22.35
C ALA A 126 -2.16 3.78 21.88
N VAL A 127 -2.16 3.22 20.69
CA VAL A 127 -1.04 2.48 20.10
C VAL A 127 -0.96 2.74 18.61
N GLU A 128 0.25 2.68 18.05
CA GLU A 128 0.50 2.92 16.62
C GLU A 128 -0.28 1.92 15.73
N HIS A 129 -0.74 2.38 14.57
CA HIS A 129 -1.45 1.57 13.59
C HIS A 129 -0.54 0.49 12.97
N THR A 130 -1.11 -0.68 12.71
CA THR A 130 -0.43 -1.77 12.03
C THR A 130 -0.03 -1.36 10.61
N HIS A 131 1.28 -1.32 10.36
CA HIS A 131 1.82 -1.21 9.00
C HIS A 131 1.76 -2.57 8.29
N CYS A 132 0.98 -2.66 7.21
CA CYS A 132 0.86 -3.87 6.41
C CYS A 132 2.21 -4.28 5.79
N SER A 133 2.47 -5.58 5.74
CA SER A 133 3.76 -6.11 5.26
C SER A 133 3.85 -6.19 3.73
N PRO A 134 5.05 -6.25 3.15
CA PRO A 134 5.22 -6.69 1.76
C PRO A 134 4.57 -8.07 1.57
N GLY A 135 3.69 -8.20 0.58
CA GLY A 135 2.74 -9.31 0.48
C GLY A 135 1.27 -8.88 0.63
N GLN A 136 1.03 -7.80 1.36
CA GLN A 136 -0.31 -7.34 1.75
C GLN A 136 -0.65 -5.97 1.18
N SER A 137 -1.94 -5.62 1.23
CA SER A 137 -2.47 -4.28 0.98
C SER A 137 -3.26 -3.76 2.18
N THR A 138 -3.44 -2.44 2.23
CA THR A 138 -4.25 -1.76 3.23
C THR A 138 -5.71 -1.82 2.80
N LYS A 139 -6.47 -2.77 3.34
CA LYS A 139 -7.90 -2.98 3.03
C LYS A 139 -8.78 -1.86 3.60
N SER A 140 -8.44 -1.39 4.80
CA SER A 140 -8.99 -0.16 5.37
C SER A 140 -7.94 0.51 6.26
N PRO A 141 -7.74 1.83 6.16
CA PRO A 141 -6.82 2.55 7.03
C PRO A 141 -7.31 2.53 8.48
N GLY A 142 -6.37 2.63 9.42
CA GLY A 142 -6.68 2.80 10.83
C GLY A 142 -7.44 4.11 11.12
N THR A 143 -8.12 4.14 12.26
CA THR A 143 -8.83 5.30 12.81
C THR A 143 -8.43 5.49 14.27
N LYS A 144 -8.94 6.53 14.94
CA LYS A 144 -8.70 6.73 16.38
C LYS A 144 -9.29 5.62 17.27
N THR A 145 -10.17 4.76 16.75
CA THR A 145 -10.82 3.67 17.51
C THR A 145 -10.57 2.28 16.94
N THR A 146 -10.00 2.16 15.74
CA THR A 146 -9.76 0.88 15.05
C THR A 146 -8.37 0.83 14.44
N ASP A 147 -7.73 -0.33 14.45
CA ASP A 147 -6.45 -0.52 13.76
C ASP A 147 -6.62 -0.56 12.23
N THR A 148 -5.52 -0.40 11.49
CA THR A 148 -5.43 -0.69 10.06
C THR A 148 -5.73 -2.18 9.81
N VAL A 149 -6.51 -2.46 8.77
CA VAL A 149 -6.81 -3.83 8.34
C VAL A 149 -6.00 -4.16 7.08
N CYS A 150 -5.18 -5.20 7.17
CA CYS A 150 -4.34 -5.69 6.07
C CYS A 150 -4.98 -6.89 5.37
N GLU A 151 -4.75 -7.03 4.06
CA GLU A 151 -5.24 -8.15 3.24
C GLU A 151 -4.15 -8.67 2.31
N GLU A 152 -3.93 -9.98 2.28
CA GLU A 152 -2.94 -10.64 1.42
C GLU A 152 -3.26 -10.46 -0.07
N CYS A 153 -2.22 -10.17 -0.87
CA CYS A 153 -2.37 -10.08 -2.32
C CYS A 153 -2.67 -11.44 -2.93
N GLN A 154 -3.75 -11.50 -3.72
CA GLN A 154 -4.14 -12.70 -4.47
C GLN A 154 -3.10 -13.05 -5.54
N HIS A 155 -3.06 -14.31 -5.95
CA HIS A 155 -2.16 -14.76 -7.02
C HIS A 155 -2.37 -13.95 -8.31
N GLY A 156 -1.27 -13.50 -8.93
CA GLY A 156 -1.31 -12.54 -10.03
C GLY A 156 -1.15 -11.07 -9.60
N PHE A 157 -1.00 -10.80 -8.29
CA PHE A 157 -0.78 -9.47 -7.73
C PHE A 157 0.39 -9.46 -6.74
N TYR A 158 0.98 -8.28 -6.54
CA TYR A 158 2.07 -8.04 -5.58
C TYR A 158 1.93 -6.69 -4.87
N SER A 159 2.57 -6.55 -3.70
CA SER A 159 2.71 -5.31 -2.96
C SER A 159 4.06 -5.26 -2.26
N GLN A 160 4.90 -4.29 -2.65
CA GLN A 160 6.24 -4.10 -2.12
C GLN A 160 6.26 -3.38 -0.75
N HIS A 161 5.20 -2.63 -0.43
CA HIS A 161 5.18 -1.67 0.69
C HIS A 161 3.91 -1.73 1.55
N GLY A 162 3.08 -2.78 1.43
CA GLY A 162 1.87 -2.92 2.26
C GLY A 162 0.67 -2.06 1.83
N VAL A 163 0.81 -1.19 0.83
CA VAL A 163 -0.22 -0.20 0.46
C VAL A 163 -1.28 -0.81 -0.46
N ASN A 164 -0.93 -1.17 -1.69
CA ASN A 164 -1.87 -1.63 -2.72
C ASN A 164 -1.35 -2.87 -3.44
N CYS A 165 -2.22 -3.87 -3.65
CA CYS A 165 -1.92 -5.01 -4.51
C CYS A 165 -2.00 -4.60 -5.98
N THR A 166 -0.85 -4.55 -6.65
CA THR A 166 -0.68 -4.22 -8.06
C THR A 166 -0.62 -5.51 -8.88
N ALA A 167 -1.29 -5.58 -10.03
CA ALA A 167 -1.22 -6.77 -10.89
C ALA A 167 0.21 -6.99 -11.43
N TRP A 168 0.59 -8.26 -11.64
CA TRP A 168 1.87 -8.58 -12.28
C TRP A 168 1.91 -8.06 -13.74
N THR A 169 3.10 -7.62 -14.18
CA THR A 169 3.33 -7.12 -15.54
C THR A 169 3.12 -8.22 -16.59
N ASP A 170 2.28 -7.99 -17.60
CA ASP A 170 2.21 -8.86 -18.77
C ASP A 170 3.43 -8.64 -19.68
N CYS A 171 4.45 -9.49 -19.51
CA CYS A 171 5.63 -9.48 -20.37
C CYS A 171 5.30 -9.67 -21.86
N ALA A 172 4.28 -10.45 -22.21
CA ALA A 172 3.93 -10.74 -23.60
C ALA A 172 3.31 -9.51 -24.28
N ALA A 173 2.46 -8.76 -23.58
CA ALA A 173 1.96 -7.45 -24.02
C ALA A 173 3.10 -6.44 -24.27
N MET A 174 4.23 -6.56 -23.56
CA MET A 174 5.44 -5.74 -23.79
C MET A 174 6.37 -6.27 -24.90
N GLY A 175 6.03 -7.37 -25.59
CA GLY A 175 6.93 -8.04 -26.55
C GLY A 175 8.17 -8.66 -25.91
N ARG A 176 8.07 -9.05 -24.63
CA ARG A 176 9.14 -9.60 -23.79
C ARG A 176 8.83 -11.04 -23.38
N VAL A 177 9.84 -11.74 -22.88
CA VAL A 177 9.69 -13.06 -22.27
C VAL A 177 9.80 -12.94 -20.75
N LYS A 178 8.89 -13.59 -20.01
CA LYS A 178 9.00 -13.74 -18.56
C LYS A 178 10.16 -14.70 -18.27
N THR A 179 11.13 -14.27 -17.47
CA THR A 179 12.26 -15.10 -17.03
C THR A 179 12.14 -15.56 -15.58
N GLU A 180 11.44 -14.80 -14.73
CA GLU A 180 11.22 -15.14 -13.32
C GLU A 180 9.75 -14.90 -12.95
N ASP A 181 9.22 -15.74 -12.06
CA ASP A 181 7.85 -15.66 -11.57
C ASP A 181 7.70 -14.60 -10.46
N GLY A 182 6.62 -13.83 -10.55
CA GLY A 182 6.21 -12.91 -9.50
C GLY A 182 5.68 -13.66 -8.27
N ASN A 183 5.54 -12.94 -7.18
CA ASN A 183 4.92 -13.43 -5.94
C ASN A 183 4.16 -12.27 -5.27
N SER A 184 3.61 -12.46 -4.08
CA SER A 184 2.85 -11.39 -3.41
C SER A 184 3.70 -10.17 -3.03
N ARG A 185 5.04 -10.25 -3.08
CA ARG A 185 5.96 -9.17 -2.66
C ARG A 185 6.64 -8.42 -3.81
N GLN A 186 6.72 -9.01 -4.99
CA GLN A 186 7.44 -8.46 -6.15
C GLN A 186 6.82 -8.94 -7.47
N ASP A 187 7.01 -8.13 -8.52
CA ASP A 187 6.52 -8.40 -9.88
C ASP A 187 7.30 -9.53 -10.57
N VAL A 188 6.79 -10.00 -11.72
CA VAL A 188 7.52 -10.85 -12.66
C VAL A 188 8.70 -10.09 -13.29
N ILE A 189 9.76 -10.80 -13.70
CA ILE A 189 10.88 -10.20 -14.44
C ILE A 189 10.72 -10.47 -15.94
N CYS A 190 10.56 -9.38 -16.71
CA CYS A 190 10.36 -9.40 -18.16
C CYS A 190 11.63 -8.99 -18.92
N ASN A 191 12.28 -9.95 -19.60
CA ASN A 191 13.49 -9.72 -20.38
C ASN A 191 13.22 -9.63 -21.89
N LYS A 192 14.13 -9.02 -22.65
CA LYS A 192 14.04 -8.97 -24.12
C LYS A 192 14.12 -10.39 -24.70
N VAL A 193 13.28 -10.69 -25.68
CA VAL A 193 13.37 -11.96 -26.43
C VAL A 193 14.74 -12.00 -27.14
N PRO A 194 15.56 -13.05 -26.96
CA PRO A 194 16.82 -13.16 -27.67
C PRO A 194 16.57 -13.28 -29.19
N PRO A 195 17.40 -12.64 -30.04
CA PRO A 195 17.20 -12.67 -31.48
C PRO A 195 17.24 -14.11 -32.00
N ARG A 196 16.34 -14.47 -32.92
CA ARG A 196 16.34 -15.79 -33.55
C ARG A 196 17.59 -15.95 -34.43
N ILE A 197 18.57 -16.70 -33.91
CA ILE A 197 19.87 -16.95 -34.55
C ILE A 197 19.67 -17.86 -35.78
N HIS A 198 19.39 -17.25 -36.95
CA HIS A 198 19.45 -17.92 -38.25
C HIS A 198 20.86 -18.45 -38.60
N THR A 199 21.88 -17.99 -37.88
CA THR A 199 23.30 -18.35 -38.07
C THR A 199 23.60 -19.84 -37.95
N THR A 200 22.73 -20.61 -37.27
CA THR A 200 22.82 -22.09 -37.18
C THR A 200 22.57 -22.80 -38.52
N LEU A 201 21.85 -22.16 -39.46
CA LEU A 201 21.68 -22.65 -40.83
C LEU A 201 22.75 -22.09 -41.78
N ILE A 202 23.23 -20.87 -41.54
CA ILE A 202 24.25 -20.22 -42.39
C ILE A 202 25.57 -21.01 -42.36
N ALA A 203 26.04 -21.43 -41.19
CA ALA A 203 27.29 -22.19 -41.05
C ALA A 203 27.33 -23.50 -41.86
N PRO A 204 26.36 -24.44 -41.75
CA PRO A 204 26.36 -25.66 -42.56
C PRO A 204 26.12 -25.41 -44.05
N ILE A 205 25.33 -24.39 -44.44
CA ILE A 205 25.13 -24.02 -45.85
C ILE A 205 26.45 -23.53 -46.47
N LEU A 206 27.20 -22.67 -45.78
CA LEU A 206 28.52 -22.22 -46.23
C LEU A 206 29.53 -23.38 -46.29
N LEU A 207 29.54 -24.26 -45.28
CA LEU A 207 30.42 -25.43 -45.28
C LEU A 207 30.13 -26.39 -46.45
N PHE A 208 28.86 -26.62 -46.75
CA PHE A 208 28.42 -27.44 -47.89
C PHE A 208 28.75 -26.78 -49.23
N GLY A 209 28.55 -25.47 -49.36
CA GLY A 209 28.96 -24.72 -50.56
C GLY A 209 30.48 -24.83 -50.82
N LEU A 210 31.29 -24.72 -49.76
CA LEU A 210 32.75 -24.87 -49.85
C LEU A 210 33.20 -26.29 -50.21
N THR A 211 32.57 -27.34 -49.67
CA THR A 211 32.93 -28.72 -50.05
C THR A 211 32.52 -29.05 -51.48
N VAL A 212 31.34 -28.60 -51.93
CA VAL A 212 30.91 -28.74 -53.34
C VAL A 212 31.86 -27.99 -54.27
N ALA A 213 32.26 -26.75 -53.94
CA ALA A 213 33.23 -25.99 -54.73
C ALA A 213 34.61 -26.67 -54.79
N ALA A 214 35.10 -27.24 -53.69
CA ALA A 214 36.37 -27.96 -53.64
C ALA A 214 36.32 -29.26 -54.47
N LEU A 215 35.22 -30.02 -54.40
CA LEU A 215 35.01 -31.22 -55.21
C LEU A 215 34.91 -30.90 -56.71
N PHE A 216 34.22 -29.81 -57.07
CA PHE A 216 34.14 -29.33 -58.44
C PHE A 216 35.50 -28.84 -58.96
N GLY A 217 36.26 -28.09 -58.17
CA GLY A 217 37.63 -27.69 -58.49
C GLY A 217 38.56 -28.89 -58.68
N PHE A 218 38.46 -29.92 -57.84
CA PHE A 218 39.21 -31.18 -57.97
C PHE A 218 38.80 -31.98 -59.21
N TYR A 219 37.50 -32.01 -59.54
CA TYR A 219 37.00 -32.61 -60.78
C TYR A 219 37.56 -31.89 -62.02
N LEU A 220 37.52 -30.56 -62.06
CA LEU A 220 38.11 -29.76 -63.14
C LEU A 220 39.63 -29.93 -63.22
N ALA A 221 40.34 -30.00 -62.08
CA ALA A 221 41.77 -30.27 -62.05
C ALA A 221 42.12 -31.68 -62.58
N ARG A 222 41.29 -32.70 -62.29
CA ARG A 222 41.44 -34.04 -62.88
C ARG A 222 41.07 -34.07 -64.37
N ALA A 223 40.04 -33.35 -64.79
CA ALA A 223 39.66 -33.21 -66.20
C ALA A 223 40.78 -32.54 -67.00
N LYS A 224 41.37 -31.45 -66.47
CA LYS A 224 42.55 -30.81 -67.05
C LYS A 224 43.73 -31.79 -67.10
N ARG A 225 44.14 -32.40 -65.98
CA ARG A 225 45.23 -33.41 -65.98
C ARG A 225 45.00 -34.56 -66.97
N LYS A 226 43.76 -35.01 -67.19
CA LYS A 226 43.42 -36.04 -68.19
C LYS A 226 43.53 -35.52 -69.64
N LYS A 227 43.42 -34.21 -69.86
CA LYS A 227 43.71 -33.54 -71.14
C LYS A 227 45.23 -33.41 -71.35
N GLU A 228 45.97 -32.89 -70.37
CA GLU A 228 47.44 -32.78 -70.42
C GLU A 228 48.09 -34.16 -70.69
N LEU A 229 47.57 -35.24 -70.07
CA LEU A 229 48.06 -36.61 -70.27
C LEU A 229 47.72 -37.20 -71.65
N ARG A 230 46.83 -36.56 -72.43
CA ARG A 230 46.64 -36.85 -73.86
C ARG A 230 47.56 -36.01 -74.75
N GLU A 231 47.88 -34.79 -74.33
CA GLU A 231 48.76 -33.86 -75.05
C GLU A 231 50.24 -34.31 -75.02
N SER A 232 50.65 -35.04 -73.97
CA SER A 232 52.01 -35.59 -73.81
C SER A 232 52.35 -36.81 -74.69
N SER A 233 51.52 -37.16 -75.70
CA SER A 233 51.66 -38.42 -76.46
C SER A 233 51.99 -38.26 -77.95
N GLU A 234 52.23 -37.04 -78.44
CA GLU A 234 52.42 -36.80 -79.88
C GLU A 234 53.51 -35.74 -80.13
N VAL A 235 54.55 -36.15 -80.87
CA VAL A 235 55.71 -35.33 -81.30
C VAL A 235 55.95 -35.65 -82.78
N PRO A 236 56.19 -34.65 -83.67
CA PRO A 236 55.76 -34.74 -85.07
C PRO A 236 56.86 -35.17 -86.06
N VAL A 237 56.45 -35.46 -87.31
CA VAL A 237 57.18 -35.11 -88.55
C VAL A 237 56.28 -35.24 -89.80
N GLN A 238 56.60 -34.48 -90.86
CA GLN A 238 55.95 -34.46 -92.20
C GLN A 238 56.37 -35.71 -93.05
N GLU A 239 56.01 -35.98 -94.31
CA GLU A 239 55.20 -35.39 -95.41
C GLU A 239 54.79 -36.58 -96.34
N THR A 240 53.90 -36.57 -97.34
CA THR A 240 53.96 -35.86 -98.64
C THR A 240 52.78 -36.27 -99.54
N GLY A 241 52.18 -35.36 -100.32
CA GLY A 241 51.35 -35.66 -101.52
C GLY A 241 49.92 -36.20 -101.26
N HIS A 242 48.96 -36.05 -102.19
CA HIS A 242 48.97 -35.47 -103.54
C HIS A 242 47.55 -34.96 -103.95
N GLN A 243 47.48 -33.95 -104.83
CA GLN A 243 46.41 -33.52 -105.79
C GLN A 243 44.90 -33.84 -105.59
N GLU A 244 43.91 -33.08 -106.09
CA GLU A 244 43.73 -31.70 -106.63
C GLU A 244 42.21 -31.49 -106.94
N VAL A 245 41.82 -30.31 -107.46
CA VAL A 245 40.57 -29.99 -108.20
C VAL A 245 39.30 -29.62 -107.38
N THR A 246 39.05 -28.29 -107.30
CA THR A 246 37.84 -27.54 -107.74
C THR A 246 36.44 -28.08 -107.31
N THR A 247 35.46 -27.29 -106.82
CA THR A 247 34.85 -26.14 -107.54
C THR A 247 33.91 -25.26 -106.67
N SER A 248 34.12 -23.93 -106.69
CA SER A 248 33.14 -22.80 -106.68
C SER A 248 32.05 -22.55 -105.59
N ASN A 249 31.95 -21.25 -105.22
CA ASN A 249 30.74 -20.39 -105.12
C ASN A 249 29.88 -20.25 -103.83
N SER A 250 29.91 -19.01 -103.28
CA SER A 250 28.78 -18.12 -102.85
C SER A 250 27.86 -18.53 -101.66
N LEU A 251 27.29 -17.62 -100.85
CA LEU A 251 27.37 -16.13 -100.68
C LEU A 251 26.81 -15.70 -99.29
N GLU A 252 26.89 -14.40 -98.95
CA GLU A 252 26.11 -13.71 -97.88
C GLU A 252 24.62 -13.51 -98.30
N GLU A 253 23.64 -12.93 -97.58
CA GLU A 253 23.48 -12.15 -96.32
C GLU A 253 22.10 -12.55 -95.66
N THR A 254 21.40 -11.95 -94.68
CA THR A 254 21.40 -10.69 -93.85
C THR A 254 21.30 -11.07 -92.34
N ALA A 255 21.27 -10.24 -91.28
CA ALA A 255 21.14 -8.80 -90.98
C ALA A 255 19.73 -8.19 -90.73
N GLU A 256 19.73 -7.15 -89.86
CA GLU A 256 18.70 -6.12 -89.56
C GLU A 256 17.50 -6.42 -88.59
N ASN A 257 16.76 -5.39 -88.10
CA ASN A 257 16.99 -4.61 -86.84
C ASN A 257 15.74 -3.77 -86.40
N VAL A 258 15.61 -3.41 -85.10
CA VAL A 258 14.97 -2.14 -84.55
C VAL A 258 13.43 -1.94 -84.77
N PRO A 259 12.66 -1.00 -84.13
CA PRO A 259 12.79 -0.12 -82.92
C PRO A 259 11.90 -0.60 -81.72
N GLY A 260 11.87 -0.05 -80.48
CA GLY A 260 11.49 1.29 -79.95
C GLY A 260 10.05 1.27 -79.36
N ASN A 261 9.60 2.06 -78.36
CA ASN A 261 10.14 3.26 -77.69
C ASN A 261 9.35 3.64 -76.38
N VAL A 262 9.88 4.55 -75.53
CA VAL A 262 9.20 5.47 -74.54
C VAL A 262 8.50 4.97 -73.22
N VAL A 263 9.14 5.33 -72.09
CA VAL A 263 8.69 6.03 -70.83
C VAL A 263 7.24 5.95 -70.28
N ALA A 264 7.11 5.68 -68.96
CA ALA A 264 6.20 6.37 -68.02
C ALA A 264 6.60 6.17 -66.52
N ASP A 265 6.50 7.22 -65.70
CA ASP A 265 6.62 7.18 -64.22
C ASP A 265 5.26 6.98 -63.53
N VAL A 266 5.26 6.59 -62.23
CA VAL A 266 4.47 7.22 -61.12
C VAL A 266 4.73 6.46 -59.78
N PRO A 267 4.83 7.16 -58.61
CA PRO A 267 5.17 6.54 -57.32
C PRO A 267 4.01 6.49 -56.29
N LEU A 268 4.31 5.87 -55.14
CA LEU A 268 3.71 6.07 -53.80
C LEU A 268 2.22 5.73 -53.57
N ASN A 269 1.99 4.75 -52.69
CA ASN A 269 1.43 4.99 -51.35
C ASN A 269 1.94 3.91 -50.36
#